data_AF-A0A937DLU2-F1
#
_entry.id   AF-A0A937DLU2-F1
#
_cell.length_a   1.000
_cell.length_b   1.000
_cell.length_c   1.000
_cell.angle_alpha   90.00
_cell.angle_beta   90.00
_cell.angle_gamma   90.00
#
_symmetry.space_group_name_H-M   'P 1'
#
loop_
_entity.id
_entity.type
_entity.pdbx_description
1 polymer ?
#
loop_
_entity_poly.entity_id
_entity_poly.type
_entity_poly.pdbx_seq_one_letter_code
_entity_poly.pdbx_strand_id
1 'polypeptide(L)'
;MSTAAAKSKPATVDEYLKALSPERLEIMQALRKVINENLRGGLAEGLQYNGIGYFIPHSLYPAGYHCDPKQPLPYGGIASGKQYVSIGFMCSYMKPELGEWFRKAWTATGRKLDMGAACIRVKKMDDIAFDVIAELVRKVPGDEYIKIYESIRAQSASGRAAAKKAAANGSTSNKPAAKPKASASAKAKGGTKKVVKKKAKAR
;
A
#
# COMPACT_ATOMS: atom_id res chain seq x y z
N MET A 1 9.05 -4.10 -39.10
CA MET A 1 9.70 -3.18 -38.14
C MET A 1 8.67 -2.14 -37.72
N SER A 2 8.18 -2.16 -36.49
CA SER A 2 7.25 -1.14 -35.99
C SER A 2 7.98 -0.31 -34.93
N THR A 3 8.38 0.89 -35.32
CA THR A 3 8.96 1.92 -34.47
C THR A 3 7.95 2.29 -33.37
N ALA A 4 8.26 1.92 -32.14
CA ALA A 4 7.53 2.42 -30.98
C ALA A 4 7.91 3.90 -30.79
N ALA A 5 7.07 4.81 -31.28
CA ALA A 5 7.13 6.21 -30.88
C ALA A 5 7.00 6.27 -29.35
N ALA A 6 7.91 7.01 -28.70
CA ALA A 6 7.84 7.25 -27.26
C ALA A 6 6.50 7.93 -26.95
N LYS A 7 5.54 7.17 -26.38
CA LYS A 7 4.26 7.73 -25.91
C LYS A 7 4.60 8.83 -24.90
N SER A 8 4.17 10.05 -25.18
CA SER A 8 4.28 11.18 -24.25
C SER A 8 3.57 10.83 -22.93
N LYS A 9 4.06 11.42 -21.82
CA LYS A 9 3.45 11.23 -20.51
C LYS A 9 2.04 11.86 -20.55
N PRO A 10 0.98 11.13 -20.13
CA PRO A 10 -0.38 11.66 -20.15
C PRO A 10 -0.50 12.85 -19.20
N ALA A 11 -1.21 13.89 -19.63
CA ALA A 11 -1.48 15.10 -18.85
C ALA A 11 -2.86 15.04 -18.16
N THR A 12 -3.78 14.19 -18.63
CA THR A 12 -5.13 14.03 -18.07
C THR A 12 -5.47 12.57 -17.77
N VAL A 13 -6.48 12.35 -16.91
CA VAL A 13 -7.02 11.01 -16.62
C VAL A 13 -7.53 10.33 -17.89
N ASP A 14 -8.18 11.08 -18.78
CA ASP A 14 -8.72 10.53 -20.03
C ASP A 14 -7.61 10.12 -21.00
N GLU A 15 -6.55 10.94 -21.13
CA GLU A 15 -5.36 10.56 -21.90
C GLU A 15 -4.66 9.33 -21.31
N TYR A 16 -4.57 9.26 -19.99
CA TYR A 16 -4.02 8.10 -19.29
C TYR A 16 -4.82 6.82 -19.61
N LEU A 17 -6.16 6.88 -19.52
CA LEU A 17 -7.03 5.74 -19.85
C LEU A 17 -6.90 5.34 -21.33
N LYS A 18 -6.90 6.31 -22.26
CA LYS A 18 -6.72 6.06 -23.71
C LYS A 18 -5.39 5.38 -24.06
N ALA A 19 -4.37 5.56 -23.23
CA ALA A 19 -3.05 4.97 -23.46
C ALA A 19 -2.96 3.48 -23.06
N LEU A 20 -3.94 2.95 -22.31
CA LEU A 20 -3.98 1.59 -21.80
C LEU A 20 -4.37 0.57 -22.87
N SER A 21 -3.98 -0.70 -22.67
CA SER A 21 -4.54 -1.81 -23.45
C SER A 21 -6.04 -1.99 -23.13
N PRO A 22 -6.85 -2.56 -24.05
CA PRO A 22 -8.28 -2.78 -23.81
C PRO A 22 -8.58 -3.51 -22.48
N GLU A 23 -7.82 -4.56 -22.17
CA GLU A 23 -7.95 -5.31 -20.92
C GLU A 23 -7.68 -4.45 -19.67
N ARG A 24 -6.66 -3.59 -19.71
CA ARG A 24 -6.34 -2.70 -18.59
C ARG A 24 -7.34 -1.55 -18.48
N LEU A 25 -7.80 -1.03 -19.61
CA LEU A 25 -8.80 0.02 -19.67
C LEU A 25 -10.09 -0.41 -18.96
N GLU A 26 -10.57 -1.62 -19.25
CA GLU A 26 -11.79 -2.17 -18.65
C GLU A 26 -11.71 -2.21 -17.12
N ILE A 27 -10.63 -2.80 -16.57
CA ILE A 27 -10.39 -2.87 -15.13
C ILE A 27 -10.31 -1.47 -14.51
N MET A 28 -9.56 -0.57 -15.14
CA MET A 28 -9.33 0.79 -14.63
C MET A 28 -10.61 1.62 -14.65
N GLN A 29 -11.46 1.48 -15.68
CA GLN A 29 -12.75 2.15 -15.75
C GLN A 29 -13.74 1.62 -14.70
N ALA A 30 -13.81 0.29 -14.52
CA ALA A 30 -14.66 -0.31 -13.50
C ALA A 30 -14.27 0.16 -12.08
N LEU A 31 -12.97 0.16 -11.76
CA LEU A 31 -12.46 0.67 -10.49
C LEU A 31 -12.74 2.16 -10.33
N ARG A 32 -12.42 2.98 -11.35
CA ARG A 32 -12.67 4.43 -11.33
C ARG A 32 -14.14 4.74 -11.06
N LYS A 33 -15.06 4.04 -11.74
CA LYS A 33 -16.50 4.21 -11.55
C LYS A 33 -16.90 3.92 -10.10
N VAL A 34 -16.54 2.74 -9.58
CA VAL A 34 -16.89 2.35 -8.21
C VAL A 34 -16.32 3.31 -7.18
N ILE A 35 -15.09 3.79 -7.36
CA ILE A 35 -14.48 4.74 -6.44
C ILE A 35 -15.23 6.06 -6.49
N ASN A 36 -15.41 6.66 -7.68
CA ASN A 36 -16.07 7.96 -7.84
C ASN A 36 -17.52 7.98 -7.32
N GLU A 37 -18.28 6.90 -7.53
CA GLU A 37 -19.63 6.76 -6.99
C GLU A 37 -19.67 6.77 -5.45
N ASN A 38 -18.56 6.45 -4.79
CA ASN A 38 -18.44 6.32 -3.34
C ASN A 38 -17.56 7.40 -2.69
N LEU A 39 -16.87 8.25 -3.45
CA LEU A 39 -16.09 9.38 -2.92
C LEU A 39 -17.01 10.41 -2.24
N ARG A 40 -16.64 10.84 -1.04
CA ARG A 40 -17.40 11.81 -0.23
C ARG A 40 -16.44 12.79 0.45
N GLY A 41 -16.97 13.91 0.93
CA GLY A 41 -16.17 14.90 1.69
C GLY A 41 -15.19 15.70 0.84
N GLY A 42 -15.55 16.00 -0.41
CA GLY A 42 -14.78 16.92 -1.26
C GLY A 42 -13.44 16.38 -1.78
N LEU A 43 -13.24 15.06 -1.73
CA LEU A 43 -12.13 14.40 -2.42
C LEU A 43 -12.18 14.70 -3.93
N ALA A 44 -11.02 15.00 -4.51
CA ALA A 44 -10.86 15.25 -5.93
C ALA A 44 -10.11 14.07 -6.60
N GLU A 45 -10.31 13.91 -7.90
CA GLU A 45 -9.61 12.96 -8.76
C GLU A 45 -8.60 13.70 -9.65
N GLY A 46 -7.44 13.09 -9.91
CA GLY A 46 -6.48 13.58 -10.88
C GLY A 46 -5.36 12.60 -11.14
N LEU A 47 -4.35 13.00 -11.91
CA LEU A 47 -3.15 12.18 -12.09
C LEU A 47 -2.19 12.34 -10.91
N GLN A 48 -1.87 11.25 -10.24
CA GLN A 48 -0.82 11.20 -9.21
C GLN A 48 -0.01 9.91 -9.34
N TYR A 49 1.29 9.98 -9.09
CA TYR A 49 2.18 8.80 -9.02
C TYR A 49 2.06 7.82 -10.21
N ASN A 50 1.88 8.35 -11.44
CA ASN A 50 1.71 7.59 -12.69
C ASN A 50 0.40 6.76 -12.78
N GLY A 51 -0.62 7.15 -12.04
CA GLY A 51 -1.98 6.60 -12.14
C GLY A 51 -3.03 7.64 -11.82
N ILE A 52 -4.24 7.16 -11.55
CA ILE A 52 -5.36 7.97 -11.08
C ILE A 52 -5.26 8.04 -9.56
N GLY A 53 -5.05 9.23 -9.04
CA GLY A 53 -5.02 9.53 -7.62
C GLY A 53 -6.29 10.22 -7.15
N TYR A 54 -6.61 9.99 -5.90
CA TYR A 54 -7.65 10.67 -5.15
C TYR A 54 -7.00 11.40 -3.99
N PHE A 55 -7.41 12.64 -3.76
CA PHE A 55 -6.73 13.52 -2.81
C PHE A 55 -7.66 14.59 -2.25
N ILE A 56 -7.27 15.14 -1.10
CA ILE A 56 -7.90 16.33 -0.53
C ILE A 56 -7.25 17.56 -1.18
N PRO A 57 -7.99 18.39 -1.93
CA PRO A 57 -7.44 19.57 -2.58
C PRO A 57 -6.99 20.62 -1.56
N HIS A 58 -6.06 21.49 -1.97
CA HIS A 58 -5.58 22.60 -1.11
C HIS A 58 -6.68 23.56 -0.67
N SER A 59 -7.77 23.68 -1.43
CA SER A 59 -8.93 24.47 -1.03
C SER A 59 -9.61 23.96 0.25
N LEU A 60 -9.50 22.66 0.54
CA LEU A 60 -10.02 22.03 1.75
C LEU A 60 -8.95 21.82 2.81
N TYR A 61 -7.70 21.60 2.39
CA TYR A 61 -6.57 21.40 3.30
C TYR A 61 -5.33 22.17 2.81
N PRO A 62 -5.21 23.46 3.16
CA PRO A 62 -4.14 24.33 2.65
C PRO A 62 -2.73 23.85 2.97
N ALA A 63 -2.54 23.17 4.10
CA ALA A 63 -1.23 22.67 4.54
C ALA A 63 -0.63 21.59 3.62
N GLY A 64 -1.45 20.92 2.80
CA GLY A 64 -0.98 19.93 1.84
C GLY A 64 -0.31 18.69 2.45
N TYR A 65 0.40 17.94 1.62
CA TYR A 65 1.10 16.74 2.08
C TYR A 65 2.34 17.10 2.91
N HIS A 66 2.60 16.36 3.99
CA HIS A 66 3.66 16.72 4.93
C HIS A 66 5.09 16.51 4.37
N CYS A 67 5.27 15.64 3.37
CA CYS A 67 6.56 15.47 2.72
C CYS A 67 6.82 16.57 1.69
N ASP A 68 5.77 17.03 1.02
CA ASP A 68 5.81 18.08 0.01
C ASP A 68 4.50 18.89 0.08
N PRO A 69 4.50 20.03 0.79
CA PRO A 69 3.30 20.84 0.98
C PRO A 69 2.70 21.42 -0.30
N LYS A 70 3.41 21.34 -1.44
CA LYS A 70 2.85 21.71 -2.75
C LYS A 70 1.94 20.64 -3.33
N GLN A 71 2.01 19.42 -2.80
CA GLN A 71 1.11 18.34 -3.18
C GLN A 71 -0.17 18.41 -2.33
N PRO A 72 -1.34 18.17 -2.95
CA PRO A 72 -2.56 17.97 -2.18
C PRO A 72 -2.40 16.73 -1.29
N LEU A 73 -3.18 16.66 -0.21
CA LEU A 73 -3.05 15.56 0.75
C LEU A 73 -3.53 14.24 0.09
N PRO A 74 -2.64 13.25 -0.14
CA PRO A 74 -2.98 12.03 -0.87
C PRO A 74 -3.93 11.17 -0.05
N TYR A 75 -4.99 10.66 -0.68
CA TYR A 75 -5.97 9.76 -0.06
C TYR A 75 -5.79 8.31 -0.54
N GLY A 76 -5.55 8.13 -1.83
CA GLY A 76 -5.39 6.81 -2.44
C GLY A 76 -5.33 6.89 -3.96
N GLY A 77 -5.41 5.75 -4.63
CA GLY A 77 -5.38 5.72 -6.09
C GLY A 77 -5.36 4.33 -6.70
N ILE A 78 -5.49 4.32 -8.02
CA ILE A 78 -5.37 3.15 -8.88
C ILE A 78 -4.34 3.40 -9.98
N ALA A 79 -3.50 2.41 -10.28
CA ALA A 79 -2.50 2.52 -11.33
C ALA A 79 -2.33 1.20 -12.08
N SER A 80 -2.25 1.29 -13.41
CA SER A 80 -1.92 0.16 -14.29
C SER A 80 -0.40 -0.02 -14.36
N GLY A 81 0.12 -0.98 -13.60
CA GLY A 81 1.50 -1.43 -13.70
C GLY A 81 1.72 -2.43 -14.85
N LYS A 82 2.98 -2.82 -15.06
CA LYS A 82 3.35 -3.78 -16.13
C LYS A 82 2.75 -5.18 -15.95
N GLN A 83 2.45 -5.59 -14.72
CA GLN A 83 2.05 -6.97 -14.38
C GLN A 83 0.68 -7.08 -13.70
N TYR A 84 0.22 -5.98 -13.12
CA TYR A 84 -1.02 -5.91 -12.34
C TYR A 84 -1.49 -4.46 -12.29
N VAL A 85 -2.77 -4.29 -11.97
CA VAL A 85 -3.33 -3.02 -11.51
C VAL A 85 -3.15 -2.95 -10.00
N SER A 86 -2.59 -1.86 -9.50
CA SER A 86 -2.48 -1.59 -8.06
C SER A 86 -3.61 -0.70 -7.60
N ILE A 87 -4.18 -1.03 -6.45
CA ILE A 87 -5.25 -0.28 -5.78
C ILE A 87 -4.78 0.00 -4.35
N GLY A 88 -4.76 1.25 -3.91
CA GLY A 88 -4.30 1.58 -2.57
C GLY A 88 -5.03 2.76 -1.97
N PHE A 89 -5.38 2.66 -0.69
CA PHE A 89 -5.95 3.75 0.09
C PHE A 89 -5.21 3.90 1.40
N MET A 90 -4.74 5.11 1.65
CA MET A 90 -3.92 5.42 2.82
C MET A 90 -4.69 5.23 4.13
N CYS A 91 -6.02 5.41 4.11
CA CYS A 91 -6.87 5.21 5.27
C CYS A 91 -6.77 3.80 5.87
N SER A 92 -6.65 2.76 5.04
CA SER A 92 -6.50 1.37 5.50
C SER A 92 -5.18 1.08 6.23
N TYR A 93 -4.16 1.91 6.00
CA TYR A 93 -2.87 1.85 6.68
C TYR A 93 -2.87 2.73 7.95
N MET A 94 -3.51 3.89 7.89
CA MET A 94 -3.56 4.88 8.97
C MET A 94 -4.47 4.46 10.13
N LYS A 95 -5.48 3.62 9.87
CA LYS A 95 -6.48 3.17 10.84
C LYS A 95 -6.44 1.63 10.94
N PRO A 96 -5.71 1.05 11.92
CA PRO A 96 -5.49 -0.39 12.00
C PRO A 96 -6.77 -1.24 11.95
N GLU A 97 -7.81 -0.80 12.65
CA GLU A 97 -9.12 -1.44 12.69
C GLU A 97 -9.82 -1.46 11.32
N LEU A 98 -9.62 -0.42 10.49
CA LEU A 98 -10.13 -0.37 9.13
C LEU A 98 -9.35 -1.31 8.22
N GLY A 99 -8.03 -1.40 8.40
CA GLY A 99 -7.19 -2.36 7.70
C GLY A 99 -7.55 -3.82 8.03
N GLU A 100 -7.86 -4.12 9.29
CA GLU A 100 -8.33 -5.44 9.72
C GLU A 100 -9.71 -5.77 9.15
N TRP A 101 -10.66 -4.83 9.25
CA TRP A 101 -11.98 -5.00 8.65
C TRP A 101 -11.86 -5.27 7.14
N PHE A 102 -11.04 -4.49 6.43
CA PHE A 102 -10.84 -4.64 4.99
C PHE A 102 -10.33 -6.03 4.62
N ARG A 103 -9.33 -6.54 5.35
CA ARG A 103 -8.79 -7.89 5.13
C ARG A 103 -9.85 -8.97 5.35
N LYS A 104 -10.62 -8.87 6.45
CA LYS A 104 -11.71 -9.81 6.76
C LYS A 104 -12.80 -9.78 5.69
N ALA A 105 -13.25 -8.59 5.31
CA ALA A 105 -14.26 -8.39 4.29
C ALA A 105 -13.82 -8.94 2.93
N TRP A 106 -12.57 -8.70 2.52
CA TRP A 106 -12.03 -9.26 1.28
C TRP A 106 -11.96 -10.79 1.32
N THR A 107 -11.45 -11.38 2.40
CA THR A 107 -11.39 -12.84 2.54
C THR A 107 -12.78 -13.48 2.51
N ALA A 108 -13.79 -12.82 3.08
CA ALA A 108 -15.17 -13.31 3.06
C ALA A 108 -15.76 -13.39 1.64
N THR A 109 -15.22 -12.67 0.66
CA THR A 109 -15.64 -12.78 -0.75
C THR A 109 -15.14 -14.06 -1.44
N GLY A 110 -14.23 -14.81 -0.80
CA GLY A 110 -13.54 -15.95 -1.41
C GLY A 110 -12.46 -15.56 -2.43
N ARG A 111 -12.29 -14.27 -2.75
CA ARG A 111 -11.24 -13.78 -3.64
C ARG A 111 -9.89 -13.75 -2.92
N LYS A 112 -8.82 -14.07 -3.64
CA LYS A 112 -7.46 -13.98 -3.11
C LYS A 112 -7.09 -12.52 -2.86
N LEU A 113 -6.65 -12.22 -1.64
CA LEU A 113 -6.08 -10.92 -1.30
C LEU A 113 -4.57 -10.93 -1.55
N ASP A 114 -4.13 -10.43 -2.71
CA ASP A 114 -2.72 -10.15 -2.97
C ASP A 114 -2.42 -8.68 -2.63
N MET A 115 -1.77 -8.43 -1.49
CA MET A 115 -1.47 -7.08 -1.04
C MET A 115 -0.05 -6.93 -0.46
N GLY A 116 0.52 -5.74 -0.66
CA GLY A 116 1.68 -5.26 0.09
C GLY A 116 1.26 -4.55 1.39
N ALA A 117 2.09 -3.61 1.85
CA ALA A 117 1.80 -2.84 3.07
C ALA A 117 0.52 -1.99 2.96
N ALA A 118 0.29 -1.35 1.81
CA ALA A 118 -0.84 -0.44 1.59
C ALA A 118 -1.53 -0.58 0.21
N CYS A 119 -1.09 -1.52 -0.63
CA CYS A 119 -1.57 -1.66 -2.01
C CYS A 119 -2.01 -3.11 -2.29
N ILE A 120 -3.21 -3.28 -2.83
CA ILE A 120 -3.74 -4.51 -3.39
C ILE A 120 -3.30 -4.59 -4.86
N ARG A 121 -3.04 -5.80 -5.35
CA ARG A 121 -2.63 -6.10 -6.72
C ARG A 121 -3.65 -7.03 -7.36
N VAL A 122 -4.21 -6.61 -8.49
CA VAL A 122 -5.21 -7.39 -9.23
C VAL A 122 -4.77 -7.54 -10.69
N LYS A 123 -5.09 -8.67 -11.32
CA LYS A 123 -4.71 -8.92 -12.73
C LYS A 123 -5.90 -8.91 -13.66
N LYS A 124 -7.05 -9.37 -13.19
CA LYS A 124 -8.30 -9.50 -13.95
C LYS A 124 -9.50 -9.04 -13.11
N MET A 125 -10.64 -8.82 -13.76
CA MET A 125 -11.87 -8.36 -13.12
C MET A 125 -12.31 -9.27 -11.95
N ASP A 126 -12.17 -10.59 -12.13
CA ASP A 126 -12.52 -11.59 -11.12
C ASP A 126 -11.61 -11.60 -9.88
N ASP A 127 -10.52 -10.84 -9.88
CA ASP A 127 -9.70 -10.72 -8.68
C ASP A 127 -10.26 -9.62 -7.73
N ILE A 128 -11.24 -8.83 -8.19
CA ILE A 128 -11.62 -7.57 -7.55
C ILE A 128 -12.90 -7.73 -6.72
N ALA A 129 -12.80 -7.42 -5.42
CA ALA A 129 -13.96 -7.29 -4.54
C ALA A 129 -14.50 -5.85 -4.58
N PHE A 130 -15.26 -5.51 -5.63
CA PHE A 130 -15.77 -4.15 -5.85
C PHE A 130 -16.60 -3.61 -4.67
N ASP A 131 -17.44 -4.43 -4.07
CA ASP A 131 -18.27 -4.02 -2.93
C ASP A 131 -17.43 -3.64 -1.71
N VAL A 132 -16.35 -4.38 -1.46
CA VAL A 132 -15.41 -4.10 -0.36
C VAL A 132 -14.64 -2.81 -0.63
N ILE A 133 -14.26 -2.54 -1.89
CA ILE A 133 -13.62 -1.27 -2.28
C ILE A 133 -14.60 -0.11 -2.11
N ALA A 134 -15.84 -0.25 -2.58
CA ALA A 134 -16.88 0.75 -2.45
C ALA A 134 -17.11 1.12 -0.98
N GLU A 135 -17.22 0.10 -0.11
CA GLU A 135 -17.42 0.32 1.32
C GLU A 135 -16.18 0.94 1.98
N LEU A 136 -14.96 0.51 1.63
CA LEU A 136 -13.72 1.13 2.14
C LEU A 136 -13.68 2.63 1.83
N VAL A 137 -13.96 3.02 0.58
CA VAL A 137 -13.95 4.43 0.16
C VAL A 137 -15.02 5.23 0.91
N ARG A 138 -16.19 4.63 1.12
CA ARG A 138 -17.32 5.29 1.81
C ARG A 138 -17.09 5.48 3.30
N LYS A 139 -16.37 4.55 3.95
CA LYS A 139 -16.12 4.57 5.41
C LYS A 139 -15.26 5.74 5.87
N VAL A 140 -14.49 6.37 4.99
CA VAL A 140 -13.59 7.46 5.36
C VAL A 140 -13.79 8.63 4.40
N PRO A 141 -14.81 9.48 4.63
CA PRO A 141 -14.96 10.72 3.86
C PRO A 141 -13.78 11.66 4.09
N GLY A 142 -13.61 12.63 3.18
CA GLY A 142 -12.43 13.49 3.17
C GLY A 142 -12.19 14.29 4.46
N ASP A 143 -13.24 14.74 5.14
CA ASP A 143 -13.14 15.45 6.42
C ASP A 143 -12.69 14.54 7.57
N GLU A 144 -13.18 13.29 7.63
CA GLU A 144 -12.69 12.28 8.57
C GLU A 144 -11.22 11.95 8.26
N TYR A 145 -10.86 11.85 6.97
CA TYR A 145 -9.50 11.57 6.57
C TYR A 145 -8.51 12.64 7.05
N ILE A 146 -8.85 13.93 6.94
CA ILE A 146 -8.03 15.03 7.46
C ILE A 146 -7.80 14.87 8.97
N LYS A 147 -8.87 14.58 9.74
CA LYS A 147 -8.77 14.37 11.20
C LYS A 147 -7.83 13.21 11.54
N ILE A 148 -7.97 12.07 10.85
CA ILE A 148 -7.10 10.91 11.04
C ILE A 148 -5.64 11.31 10.75
N TYR A 149 -5.41 11.96 9.61
CA TYR A 149 -4.09 12.39 9.18
C TYR A 149 -3.41 13.33 10.19
N GLU A 150 -4.12 14.38 10.63
CA GLU A 150 -3.60 15.32 11.63
C GLU A 150 -3.29 14.64 12.97
N SER A 151 -4.12 13.69 13.40
CA SER A 151 -3.89 12.94 14.64
C SER A 151 -2.56 12.17 14.61
N ILE A 152 -2.25 11.51 13.49
CA ILE A 152 -1.00 10.77 13.29
C ILE A 152 0.20 11.74 13.26
N ARG A 153 0.02 12.91 12.63
CA ARG A 153 1.05 13.96 12.60
C ARG A 153 1.35 14.52 13.99
N ALA A 154 0.31 14.74 14.80
CA ALA A 154 0.44 15.20 16.17
C ALA A 154 1.16 14.17 17.06
N GLN A 155 0.78 12.89 16.98
CA GLN A 155 1.44 11.80 17.70
C GLN A 155 2.91 11.63 17.30
N SER A 156 3.21 11.77 16.00
CA SER A 156 4.59 11.73 15.51
C SER A 156 5.41 12.92 16.03
N ALA A 157 4.82 14.09 16.18
CA ALA A 157 5.47 15.26 16.73
C ALA A 157 5.73 15.13 18.24
N SER A 158 4.76 14.63 19.00
CA SER A 158 4.92 14.39 20.44
C SER A 158 5.95 13.31 20.73
N GLY A 159 5.97 12.21 19.95
CA GLY A 159 7.00 11.17 20.05
C GLY A 159 8.40 11.71 19.76
N ARG A 160 8.57 12.55 18.72
CA ARG A 160 9.84 13.22 18.44
C ARG A 160 10.26 14.18 19.56
N ALA A 161 9.33 14.94 20.13
CA ALA A 161 9.60 15.87 21.23
C ALA A 161 10.01 15.11 22.51
N ALA A 162 9.35 14.00 22.83
CA ALA A 162 9.70 13.14 23.95
C ALA A 162 11.08 12.51 23.79
N ALA A 163 11.40 12.00 22.59
CA ALA A 163 12.73 11.47 22.27
C ALA A 163 13.82 12.53 22.40
N LYS A 164 13.56 13.77 21.94
CA LYS A 164 14.50 14.90 22.08
C LYS A 164 14.70 15.30 23.54
N LYS A 165 13.65 15.30 24.37
CA LYS A 165 13.74 15.59 25.81
C LYS A 165 14.46 14.48 26.58
N ALA A 166 14.24 13.21 26.23
CA ALA A 166 14.96 12.08 26.79
C ALA A 166 16.46 12.12 26.44
N ALA A 167 16.80 12.50 25.20
CA ALA A 167 18.18 12.71 24.78
C ALA A 167 18.86 13.91 25.47
N ALA A 168 18.11 14.97 25.75
CA ALA A 168 18.62 16.16 26.45
C ALA A 168 18.79 15.97 27.96
N ASN A 169 17.99 15.09 28.58
CA ASN A 169 18.04 14.79 30.02
C ASN A 169 18.98 13.60 30.37
N GLY A 170 19.67 13.03 29.38
CA GLY A 170 20.65 11.98 29.56
C GLY A 170 21.98 12.51 30.10
N SER A 171 22.16 12.45 31.42
CA SER A 171 23.47 12.46 32.09
C SER A 171 24.41 11.42 31.46
N THR A 172 25.65 11.80 31.21
CA THR A 172 26.75 10.92 30.80
C THR A 172 27.03 9.88 31.88
N SER A 173 26.37 8.72 31.84
CA SER A 173 26.90 7.51 32.47
C SER A 173 27.68 6.73 31.42
N ASN A 174 28.98 7.01 31.35
CA ASN A 174 29.95 6.20 30.65
C ASN A 174 30.01 4.82 31.33
N LYS A 175 29.43 3.78 30.71
CA LYS A 175 29.66 2.38 31.11
C LYS A 175 30.35 1.68 29.94
N PRO A 176 31.58 1.19 30.09
CA PRO A 176 32.32 0.60 28.97
C PRO A 176 31.60 -0.65 28.46
N ALA A 177 31.46 -0.70 27.14
CA ALA A 177 30.90 -1.84 26.42
C ALA A 177 31.80 -3.07 26.60
N ALA A 178 31.29 -4.08 27.30
CA ALA A 178 31.84 -5.43 27.24
C ALA A 178 31.50 -6.04 25.86
N LYS A 179 32.53 -6.44 25.11
CA LYS A 179 32.41 -7.19 23.85
C LYS A 179 31.55 -8.46 24.04
N PRO A 180 30.55 -8.74 23.20
CA PRO A 180 30.02 -10.09 23.10
C PRO A 180 31.01 -10.97 22.33
N LYS A 181 31.41 -12.08 22.97
CA LYS A 181 32.13 -13.20 22.37
C LYS A 181 31.27 -13.83 21.26
N ALA A 182 31.91 -14.16 20.14
CA ALA A 182 31.36 -15.07 19.14
C ALA A 182 31.19 -16.48 19.75
N SER A 183 30.01 -17.08 19.62
CA SER A 183 29.85 -18.53 19.80
C SER A 183 28.83 -19.10 18.82
N ALA A 184 29.40 -19.88 17.90
CA ALA A 184 28.89 -21.00 17.13
C ALA A 184 27.39 -21.38 17.23
N SER A 185 26.80 -21.46 16.04
CA SER A 185 25.56 -22.19 15.73
C SER A 185 25.69 -23.68 16.05
N ALA A 186 24.89 -24.18 17.01
CA ALA A 186 24.66 -25.60 17.22
C ALA A 186 23.38 -26.05 16.49
N LYS A 187 23.58 -26.94 15.52
CA LYS A 187 22.60 -27.64 14.70
C LYS A 187 22.10 -28.87 15.48
N ALA A 188 20.81 -28.93 15.82
CA ALA A 188 20.17 -30.16 16.30
C ALA A 188 19.57 -30.96 15.13
N LYS A 189 19.81 -32.27 15.17
CA LYS A 189 19.70 -33.27 14.09
C LYS A 189 18.30 -33.90 14.03
N GLY A 190 17.95 -34.45 12.86
CA GLY A 190 16.86 -35.42 12.72
C GLY A 190 16.68 -35.97 11.31
N GLY A 191 17.68 -36.66 10.75
CA GLY A 191 17.55 -37.40 9.50
C GLY A 191 18.54 -38.57 9.48
N THR A 192 18.04 -39.79 9.60
CA THR A 192 18.84 -41.02 9.69
C THR A 192 18.72 -41.86 8.42
N LYS A 193 19.91 -42.20 7.89
CA LYS A 193 20.30 -43.40 7.12
C LYS A 193 19.79 -43.59 5.68
N LYS A 194 20.71 -43.31 4.75
CA LYS A 194 20.90 -44.05 3.49
C LYS A 194 21.73 -45.31 3.80
N VAL A 195 21.25 -46.49 3.41
CA VAL A 195 22.05 -47.73 3.31
C VAL A 195 22.11 -48.12 1.84
N VAL A 196 23.29 -48.54 1.38
CA VAL A 196 23.61 -48.86 -0.02
C VAL A 196 23.88 -50.37 -0.16
N LYS A 197 23.29 -50.94 -1.24
CA LYS A 197 23.65 -52.14 -2.04
C LYS A 197 23.62 -53.55 -1.41
N LYS A 198 22.87 -54.45 -2.07
CA LYS A 198 23.47 -55.54 -2.87
C LYS A 198 22.46 -56.22 -3.82
N LYS A 199 22.88 -56.44 -5.07
CA LYS A 199 22.34 -57.47 -5.97
C LYS A 199 22.78 -58.85 -5.44
N ALA A 200 21.89 -59.84 -5.49
CA ALA A 200 22.22 -61.26 -5.56
C ALA A 200 21.17 -61.98 -6.43
N LYS A 201 21.60 -63.09 -7.02
CA LYS A 201 21.11 -63.73 -8.25
C LYS A 201 20.28 -64.99 -7.93
N ALA A 202 19.47 -65.41 -8.91
CA ALA A 202 18.99 -66.77 -9.20
C ALA A 202 17.89 -67.39 -8.32
N ARG A 203 16.74 -67.72 -8.94
CA ARG A 203 16.50 -69.05 -9.52
C ARG A 203 15.39 -68.97 -10.57
#